data_AF-A0A2G9TTG8-F1
#
_entry.id   AF-A0A2G9TTG8-F1
#
_cell.length_a   1.000
_cell.length_b   1.000
_cell.length_c   1.000
_cell.angle_alpha   90.00
_cell.angle_beta   90.00
_cell.angle_gamma   90.00
#
_symmetry.space_group_name_H-M   'P 1'
#
loop_
_entity.id
_entity.type
_entity.pdbx_description
1 polymer ?
#
loop_
_entity_poly.entity_id
_entity_poly.type
_entity_poly.pdbx_seq_one_letter_code
_entity_poly.pdbx_strand_id
1 'polypeptide(L)'
;MCRTALSGLLRCKKIDKVKMRTRLNSNPLLQLLIRACIQAIARDFELLITEEWEKSWLALDRDQMIEILKCNQLVVANEYRLWEAVIRWLQAPNHPERRGTTASPLLSSLLPYIRFPFMTADELTHVERSQFAECYPKLFHPQILLAYKFQALPLSSRVNCK
;
A
#
# COMPACT_ATOMS: atom_id res chain seq x y z
N MET A 1 -10.13 -14.94 -19.53
CA MET A 1 -11.35 -14.18 -19.21
C MET A 1 -11.18 -13.09 -18.13
N CYS A 2 -10.02 -12.93 -17.48
CA CYS A 2 -9.81 -11.90 -16.43
C CYS A 2 -9.44 -10.49 -16.91
N ARG A 3 -9.04 -10.31 -18.18
CA ARG A 3 -8.60 -8.99 -18.71
C ARG A 3 -9.73 -7.95 -18.76
N THR A 4 -10.97 -8.37 -19.02
CA THR A 4 -12.12 -7.47 -19.16
C THR A 4 -12.60 -6.91 -17.82
N ALA A 5 -12.56 -7.68 -16.73
CA ALA A 5 -13.00 -7.24 -15.41
C ALA A 5 -12.09 -6.16 -14.81
N LEU A 6 -10.77 -6.36 -14.88
CA LEU A 6 -9.77 -5.39 -14.40
C LEU A 6 -9.79 -4.09 -15.24
N SER A 7 -10.01 -4.20 -16.56
CA SER A 7 -10.13 -3.02 -17.44
C SER A 7 -11.37 -2.16 -17.16
N GLY A 8 -12.46 -2.78 -16.69
CA GLY A 8 -13.68 -2.07 -16.27
C GLY A 8 -13.53 -1.39 -14.91
N LEU A 9 -12.80 -2.01 -13.99
CA LEU A 9 -12.59 -1.52 -12.62
C LEU A 9 -11.72 -0.26 -12.56
N LEU A 10 -10.69 -0.17 -13.41
CA LEU A 10 -9.80 1.00 -13.48
C LEU A 10 -10.35 2.14 -14.36
N ARG A 11 -11.38 1.88 -15.18
CA ARG A 11 -12.11 2.90 -15.95
C ARG A 11 -13.14 3.68 -15.15
N CYS A 12 -13.39 3.34 -13.89
CA CYS A 12 -14.30 4.09 -13.01
C CYS A 12 -13.69 5.44 -12.52
N LYS A 13 -12.88 6.10 -13.35
CA LYS A 13 -12.43 7.49 -13.16
C LYS A 13 -13.40 8.44 -13.83
N LYS A 14 -14.54 8.72 -13.19
CA LYS A 14 -15.30 9.99 -13.27
C LYS A 14 -16.61 9.86 -12.50
N ILE A 15 -16.56 9.91 -11.17
CA ILE A 15 -17.75 10.28 -10.40
C ILE A 15 -17.31 11.19 -9.26
N ASP A 16 -17.93 12.37 -9.21
CA ASP A 16 -17.58 13.52 -8.37
C ASP A 16 -17.44 13.20 -6.87
N LYS A 17 -16.22 13.43 -6.35
CA LYS A 17 -15.70 12.90 -5.08
C LYS A 17 -16.30 13.46 -3.79
N VAL A 18 -17.11 14.52 -3.82
CA VAL A 18 -17.56 15.19 -2.58
C VAL A 18 -19.03 14.89 -2.24
N LYS A 19 -19.89 14.64 -3.23
CA LYS A 19 -21.34 14.47 -2.99
C LYS A 19 -21.78 13.03 -2.75
N MET A 20 -20.92 12.06 -3.05
CA MET A 20 -21.20 10.62 -2.91
C MET A 20 -20.80 10.05 -1.53
N ARG A 21 -19.89 10.71 -0.80
CA ARG A 21 -19.34 10.18 0.47
C ARG A 21 -20.38 10.10 1.61
N THR A 22 -21.44 10.92 1.57
CA THR A 22 -22.49 10.95 2.60
C THR A 22 -23.75 10.13 2.27
N ARG A 23 -23.96 9.71 1.01
CA ARG A 23 -25.10 8.84 0.61
C ARG A 23 -24.72 7.37 0.34
N LEU A 24 -23.44 7.06 0.13
CA LEU A 24 -22.98 5.70 -0.22
C LEU A 24 -22.71 4.79 0.99
N ASN A 25 -22.58 5.35 2.19
CA ASN A 25 -22.28 4.56 3.40
C ASN A 25 -23.45 3.70 3.90
N SER A 26 -24.61 3.81 3.25
CA SER A 26 -25.88 3.16 3.61
C SER A 26 -26.33 2.07 2.62
N ASN A 27 -25.56 1.78 1.56
CA ASN A 27 -25.98 0.84 0.51
C ASN A 27 -25.18 -0.48 0.58
N PRO A 28 -25.75 -1.57 1.11
CA PRO A 28 -25.02 -2.82 1.41
C PRO A 28 -24.46 -3.51 0.15
N LEU A 29 -25.11 -3.34 -1.00
CA LEU A 29 -24.67 -3.92 -2.27
C LEU A 29 -23.35 -3.32 -2.75
N LEU A 30 -23.13 -2.02 -2.52
CA LEU A 30 -21.89 -1.37 -2.91
C LEU A 30 -20.72 -1.83 -2.03
N GLN A 31 -20.95 -2.01 -0.73
CA GLN A 31 -19.91 -2.52 0.18
C GLN A 31 -19.51 -3.95 -0.19
N LEU A 32 -20.47 -4.80 -0.57
CA LEU A 32 -20.19 -6.14 -1.07
C LEU A 32 -19.36 -6.10 -2.36
N LEU A 33 -19.69 -5.21 -3.29
CA LEU A 33 -18.93 -5.05 -4.53
C LEU A 33 -17.50 -4.58 -4.25
N ILE A 34 -17.31 -3.56 -3.41
CA ILE A 34 -15.98 -3.05 -3.03
C ILE A 34 -15.14 -4.16 -2.40
N ARG A 35 -15.72 -4.93 -1.47
CA ARG A 35 -15.02 -6.05 -0.84
C ARG A 35 -14.62 -7.13 -1.85
N ALA A 36 -15.52 -7.49 -2.76
CA ALA A 36 -15.22 -8.46 -3.80
C ALA A 36 -14.11 -7.96 -4.75
N CYS A 37 -14.09 -6.66 -5.06
CA CYS A 37 -13.04 -6.04 -5.87
C CYS A 37 -11.69 -6.06 -5.15
N ILE A 38 -11.65 -5.68 -3.87
CA ILE A 38 -10.42 -5.73 -3.06
C ILE A 38 -9.91 -7.17 -2.97
N GLN A 39 -10.78 -8.17 -2.82
CA GLN A 39 -10.38 -9.58 -2.81
C GLN A 39 -9.82 -10.05 -4.16
N ALA A 40 -10.39 -9.57 -5.28
CA ALA A 40 -9.83 -9.86 -6.60
C ALA A 40 -8.44 -9.21 -6.77
N ILE A 41 -8.33 -7.94 -6.41
CA ILE A 41 -7.06 -7.19 -6.41
C ILE A 41 -6.02 -7.88 -5.53
N ALA A 42 -6.41 -8.36 -4.35
CA ALA A 42 -5.52 -9.02 -3.40
C ALA A 42 -4.95 -10.32 -3.99
N ARG A 43 -5.74 -11.09 -4.74
CA ARG A 43 -5.26 -12.32 -5.40
C ARG A 43 -4.32 -12.04 -6.56
N ASP A 44 -4.63 -11.02 -7.35
CA ASP A 44 -3.92 -10.68 -8.58
C ASP A 44 -2.95 -9.50 -8.40
N PHE A 45 -2.49 -9.24 -7.17
CA PHE A 45 -1.72 -8.02 -6.86
C PHE A 45 -0.40 -7.94 -7.62
N GLU A 46 0.31 -9.06 -7.76
CA GLU A 46 1.54 -9.15 -8.55
C GLU A 46 1.33 -8.71 -10.01
N LEU A 47 0.14 -8.94 -10.59
CA LEU A 47 -0.18 -8.46 -11.94
C LEU A 47 -0.36 -6.94 -11.98
N LEU A 48 -0.87 -6.34 -10.91
CA LEU A 48 -1.13 -4.90 -10.85
C LEU A 48 0.14 -4.05 -10.77
N ILE A 49 1.22 -4.60 -10.22
CA ILE A 49 2.51 -3.92 -10.12
C ILE A 49 3.40 -4.12 -11.35
N THR A 50 2.91 -4.83 -12.38
CA THR A 50 3.60 -4.97 -13.68
C THR A 50 3.48 -3.70 -14.52
N GLU A 51 4.38 -3.56 -15.51
CA GLU A 51 4.39 -2.42 -16.45
C GLU A 51 3.05 -2.26 -17.20
N GLU A 52 2.35 -3.36 -17.48
CA GLU A 52 1.04 -3.31 -18.15
C GLU A 52 -0.01 -2.54 -17.34
N TRP A 53 0.02 -2.65 -16.02
CA TRP A 53 -0.95 -2.06 -15.09
C TRP A 53 -0.39 -0.86 -14.31
N GLU A 54 0.87 -0.51 -14.51
CA GLU A 54 1.55 0.56 -13.79
C GLU A 54 0.80 1.90 -13.87
N LYS A 55 0.34 2.30 -15.07
CA LYS A 55 -0.42 3.55 -15.24
C LYS A 55 -1.68 3.59 -14.37
N SER A 56 -2.33 2.45 -14.25
CA SER A 56 -3.54 2.23 -13.46
C SER A 56 -3.24 2.22 -11.96
N TRP A 57 -2.14 1.61 -11.56
CA TRP A 57 -1.62 1.63 -10.19
C TRP A 57 -1.26 3.05 -9.74
N LEU A 58 -0.43 3.77 -10.49
CA LEU A 58 -0.01 5.14 -10.19
C LEU A 58 -1.19 6.12 -10.13
N ALA A 59 -2.25 5.82 -10.87
CA ALA A 59 -3.50 6.58 -10.94
C ALA A 59 -4.42 6.43 -9.71
N LEU A 60 -4.14 5.50 -8.79
CA LEU A 60 -4.95 5.26 -7.59
C LEU A 60 -4.94 6.47 -6.65
N ASP A 61 -6.05 6.67 -5.94
CA ASP A 61 -6.19 7.70 -4.91
C ASP A 61 -5.70 7.23 -3.55
N ARG A 62 -5.44 8.17 -2.63
CA ARG A 62 -5.02 7.88 -1.25
C ARG A 62 -5.93 6.86 -0.55
N ASP A 63 -7.24 7.11 -0.54
CA ASP A 63 -8.19 6.26 0.18
C ASP A 63 -8.24 4.84 -0.42
N GLN A 64 -8.09 4.71 -1.75
CA GLN A 64 -8.03 3.41 -2.42
C GLN A 64 -6.73 2.66 -2.10
N MET A 65 -5.60 3.37 -2.08
CA MET A 65 -4.30 2.80 -1.69
C MET A 65 -4.35 2.26 -0.26
N ILE A 66 -4.89 3.04 0.67
CA ILE A 66 -5.03 2.61 2.08
C ILE A 66 -5.90 1.34 2.19
N GLU A 67 -7.03 1.27 1.48
CA GLU A 67 -7.90 0.09 1.52
C GLU A 67 -7.21 -1.16 0.94
N ILE A 68 -6.39 -1.01 -0.10
CA ILE A 68 -5.59 -2.11 -0.64
C ILE A 68 -4.54 -2.57 0.37
N LEU A 69 -3.76 -1.65 0.95
CA LEU A 69 -2.71 -1.97 1.94
C LEU A 69 -3.28 -2.56 3.23
N LYS A 70 -4.49 -2.17 3.61
CA LYS A 70 -5.22 -2.72 4.77
C LYS A 70 -5.64 -4.18 4.55
N CYS A 71 -5.65 -4.66 3.31
CA CYS A 71 -6.00 -6.04 3.01
C CYS A 71 -4.88 -7.00 3.43
N ASN A 72 -5.10 -7.76 4.50
CA ASN A 72 -4.15 -8.78 4.97
C ASN A 72 -4.03 -10.02 4.06
N GLN A 73 -4.89 -10.13 3.04
CA GLN A 73 -4.91 -11.27 2.10
C GLN A 73 -4.19 -10.95 0.78
N LEU A 74 -3.43 -9.86 0.74
CA LEU A 74 -2.65 -9.47 -0.42
C LEU A 74 -1.61 -10.57 -0.74
N VAL A 75 -1.71 -11.14 -1.93
CA VAL A 75 -0.75 -12.13 -2.43
C VAL A 75 0.41 -11.37 -3.06
N VAL A 76 1.46 -11.19 -2.26
CA VAL A 76 2.73 -10.59 -2.67
C VAL A 76 3.87 -11.59 -2.46
N ALA A 77 4.87 -11.55 -3.34
CA ALA A 77 6.07 -12.38 -3.22
C ALA A 77 6.89 -12.04 -1.96
N ASN A 78 7.00 -10.76 -1.65
CA ASN A 78 7.62 -10.24 -0.42
C ASN A 78 7.01 -8.87 -0.05
N GLU A 79 7.15 -8.46 1.21
CA GLU A 79 6.70 -7.15 1.67
C GLU A 79 7.55 -6.02 1.09
N TYR A 80 8.79 -6.30 0.69
CA TYR A 80 9.65 -5.31 0.03
C TYR A 80 9.11 -4.88 -1.34
N ARG A 81 8.55 -5.79 -2.15
CA ARG A 81 7.88 -5.44 -3.42
C ARG A 81 6.69 -4.53 -3.20
N LEU A 82 5.92 -4.77 -2.13
CA LEU A 82 4.82 -3.89 -1.75
C LEU A 82 5.34 -2.49 -1.42
N TRP A 83 6.42 -2.40 -0.65
CA TRP A 83 7.10 -1.14 -0.35
C TRP A 83 7.57 -0.42 -1.62
N GLU A 84 8.25 -1.12 -2.54
CA GLU A 84 8.67 -0.54 -3.82
C GLU A 84 7.48 0.01 -4.62
N ALA A 85 6.38 -0.75 -4.70
CA ALA A 85 5.18 -0.34 -5.42
C ALA A 85 4.54 0.93 -4.81
N VAL A 86 4.54 1.04 -3.47
CA VAL A 86 4.09 2.25 -2.76
C VAL A 86 5.03 3.42 -3.05
N ILE A 87 6.34 3.23 -3.04
CA ILE A 87 7.31 4.27 -3.38
C ILE A 87 7.14 4.77 -4.81
N ARG A 88 6.97 3.86 -5.79
CA ARG A 88 6.67 4.25 -7.18
C ARG A 88 5.39 5.08 -7.27
N TRP A 89 4.36 4.72 -6.51
CA TRP A 89 3.10 5.48 -6.44
C TRP A 89 3.25 6.87 -5.81
N LEU A 90 4.09 7.01 -4.78
CA LEU A 90 4.46 8.32 -4.20
C LEU A 90 5.28 9.18 -5.17
N GLN A 91 6.16 8.52 -5.92
CA GLN A 91 6.98 9.12 -6.96
C GLN A 91 6.28 9.18 -8.31
N ALA A 92 4.96 9.07 -8.39
CA ALA A 92 4.24 9.26 -9.65
C ALA A 92 4.40 10.72 -10.15
N PRO A 93 4.88 10.96 -11.39
CA PRO A 93 5.11 12.30 -11.91
C PRO A 93 3.82 13.11 -12.08
N ASN A 94 2.70 12.43 -12.27
CA ASN A 94 1.38 13.04 -12.47
C ASN A 94 0.74 13.53 -11.16
N HIS A 95 1.37 13.29 -10.02
CA HIS A 95 0.83 13.58 -8.69
C HIS A 95 1.88 14.29 -7.80
N PRO A 96 2.28 15.53 -8.13
CA PRO A 96 3.28 16.27 -7.35
C PRO A 96 2.83 16.51 -5.91
N GLU A 97 1.53 16.52 -5.62
CA GLU A 97 0.95 16.67 -4.29
C GLU A 97 1.28 15.53 -3.33
N ARG A 98 1.82 14.41 -3.82
CA ARG A 98 2.26 13.27 -2.99
C ARG A 98 3.69 13.42 -2.49
N ARG A 99 4.40 14.46 -2.92
CA ARG A 99 5.82 14.70 -2.63
C ARG A 99 6.01 15.98 -1.80
N GLY A 100 7.19 16.15 -1.22
CA GLY A 100 7.52 17.34 -0.43
C GLY A 100 6.74 17.41 0.89
N THR A 101 6.28 18.59 1.29
CA THR A 101 5.68 18.82 2.63
C THR A 101 4.45 17.95 2.93
N THR A 102 3.68 17.58 1.90
CA THR A 102 2.49 16.72 2.02
C THR A 102 2.80 15.22 2.07
N ALA A 103 4.05 14.81 1.79
CA ALA A 103 4.46 13.42 1.85
C ALA A 103 4.46 12.88 3.30
N SER A 104 4.86 13.71 4.28
CA SER A 104 4.91 13.33 5.70
C SER A 104 3.58 12.82 6.29
N PRO A 105 2.45 13.56 6.22
CA PRO A 105 1.18 13.07 6.74
C PRO A 105 0.66 11.86 5.96
N LEU A 106 0.97 11.78 4.67
CA LEU A 106 0.56 10.68 3.81
C LEU A 106 1.32 9.40 4.17
N LEU A 107 2.65 9.46 4.30
CA LEU A 107 3.49 8.36 4.77
C LEU A 107 3.06 7.90 6.16
N SER A 108 2.77 8.82 7.07
CA SER A 108 2.26 8.49 8.41
C SER A 108 0.98 7.64 8.37
N SER A 109 0.16 7.80 7.32
CA SER A 109 -1.03 6.98 7.11
C SER A 109 -0.79 5.66 6.35
N LEU A 110 0.30 5.53 5.59
CA LEU A 110 0.60 4.32 4.81
C LEU A 110 1.51 3.35 5.55
N LEU A 111 2.55 3.86 6.22
CA LEU A 111 3.58 3.06 6.88
C LEU A 111 3.05 2.02 7.89
N PRO A 112 2.00 2.29 8.69
CA PRO A 112 1.45 1.29 9.61
C PRO A 112 0.91 0.02 8.93
N TYR A 113 0.62 0.08 7.63
CA TYR A 113 0.10 -1.06 6.87
C TYR A 113 1.21 -1.89 6.21
N ILE A 114 2.46 -1.44 6.27
CA ILE A 114 3.61 -2.12 5.66
C ILE A 114 4.32 -2.93 6.73
N ARG A 115 4.45 -4.24 6.52
CA ARG A 115 4.95 -5.15 7.55
C ARG A 115 6.47 -5.29 7.46
N PHE A 116 7.19 -4.25 7.88
CA PHE A 116 8.66 -4.23 7.92
C PHE A 116 9.30 -5.48 8.56
N PRO A 117 8.74 -6.10 9.63
CA PRO A 117 9.31 -7.31 10.22
C PRO A 117 9.38 -8.54 9.28
N PHE A 118 8.63 -8.54 8.17
CA PHE A 118 8.63 -9.60 7.16
C PHE A 118 9.53 -9.31 5.96
N MET A 119 10.24 -8.19 5.95
CA MET A 119 11.35 -7.96 5.03
C MET A 119 12.62 -8.65 5.55
N THR A 120 13.59 -8.87 4.68
CA THR A 120 14.95 -9.34 5.05
C THR A 120 15.81 -8.19 5.56
N ALA A 121 16.94 -8.49 6.21
CA ALA A 121 17.87 -7.46 6.71
C ALA A 121 18.46 -6.60 5.58
N ASP A 122 18.78 -7.21 4.43
CA ASP A 122 19.27 -6.50 3.25
C ASP A 122 18.19 -5.55 2.70
N GLU A 123 16.94 -6.02 2.58
CA GLU A 123 15.80 -5.21 2.15
C GLU A 123 15.54 -4.04 3.11
N LEU A 124 15.59 -4.27 4.43
CA LEU A 124 15.46 -3.19 5.43
C LEU A 124 16.55 -2.13 5.30
N THR A 125 17.78 -2.55 5.01
CA THR A 125 18.90 -1.62 4.74
C THR A 125 18.60 -0.76 3.51
N HIS A 126 17.98 -1.34 2.47
CA HIS A 126 17.53 -0.57 1.30
C HIS A 126 16.39 0.40 1.63
N VAL A 127 15.46 0.02 2.50
CA VAL A 127 14.41 0.94 2.99
C VAL A 127 15.03 2.11 3.74
N GLU A 128 15.98 1.85 4.64
CA GLU A 128 16.66 2.86 5.46
C GLU A 128 17.43 3.87 4.62
N ARG A 129 18.08 3.41 3.54
CA ARG A 129 18.80 4.26 2.57
C ARG A 129 17.90 4.95 1.54
N SER A 130 16.58 4.76 1.62
CA SER A 130 15.68 5.40 0.68
C SER A 130 15.54 6.90 0.97
N GLN A 131 15.36 7.70 -0.08
CA GLN A 131 15.18 9.16 0.06
C GLN A 131 14.08 9.54 1.06
N PHE A 132 13.00 8.75 1.12
CA PHE A 132 11.90 9.00 2.05
C PHE A 132 12.27 8.68 3.50
N ALA A 133 13.07 7.64 3.74
CA ALA A 133 13.56 7.33 5.08
C ALA A 133 14.54 8.40 5.59
N GLU A 134 15.44 8.89 4.74
CA GLU A 134 16.37 9.98 5.06
C GLU A 134 15.65 11.30 5.34
N CYS A 135 14.60 11.61 4.56
CA CYS A 135 13.81 12.83 4.74
C CYS A 135 12.88 12.77 5.97
N TYR A 136 12.40 11.58 6.36
CA TYR A 136 11.44 11.40 7.45
C TYR A 136 11.87 10.34 8.48
N PRO A 137 13.07 10.46 9.09
CA PRO A 137 13.66 9.41 9.93
C PRO A 137 12.78 9.07 11.13
N LYS A 138 12.04 10.06 11.66
CA LYS A 138 11.11 9.87 12.80
C LYS A 138 9.98 8.88 12.51
N LEU A 139 9.58 8.71 11.24
CA LEU A 139 8.53 7.78 10.84
C LEU A 139 9.08 6.37 10.58
N PHE A 140 10.29 6.29 10.01
CA PHE A 140 10.89 5.03 9.58
C PHE A 140 11.70 4.34 10.67
N HIS A 141 12.54 5.07 11.41
CA HIS A 141 13.45 4.48 12.40
C HIS A 141 12.72 3.60 13.43
N PRO A 142 11.58 4.01 14.03
CA PRO A 142 10.88 3.15 14.98
C PRO A 142 10.40 1.83 14.36
N GLN A 143 9.93 1.87 13.12
CA GLN A 143 9.42 0.69 12.41
C GLN A 143 10.55 -0.25 11.98
N ILE A 144 11.66 0.32 11.48
CA ILE A 144 12.85 -0.43 11.06
C ILE A 144 13.55 -1.06 12.26
N LEU A 145 13.74 -0.33 13.35
CA LEU A 145 14.33 -0.86 14.58
C LEU A 145 13.48 -1.98 15.18
N LEU A 146 12.15 -1.85 15.14
CA LEU A 146 11.24 -2.91 15.55
C LEU A 146 11.40 -4.17 14.68
N ALA A 147 11.55 -4.00 13.36
CA ALA A 147 11.80 -5.10 12.44
C ALA A 147 13.14 -5.81 12.72
N TYR A 148 14.24 -5.06 12.89
CA TYR A 148 15.52 -5.64 13.29
C TYR A 148 15.46 -6.36 14.63
N LYS A 149 14.78 -5.77 15.63
CA LYS A 149 14.56 -6.43 16.93
C LYS A 149 13.78 -7.74 16.74
N PHE A 150 12.72 -7.73 15.95
CA PHE A 150 11.94 -8.94 15.67
C PHE A 150 12.80 -10.03 15.01
N GLN A 151 13.65 -9.66 14.05
CA GLN A 151 14.57 -10.58 13.39
C GLN A 151 15.67 -11.12 14.32
N ALA A 152 16.19 -10.30 15.24
CA ALA A 152 17.25 -10.68 16.17
C ALA A 152 16.75 -11.57 17.34
N LEU A 153 15.47 -11.50 17.69
CA LEU A 153 14.90 -12.29 18.78
C LEU A 153 14.69 -13.77 18.36
N PRO A 154 14.95 -14.74 19.26
CA PRO A 154 14.64 -16.15 19.04
C PRO A 154 13.14 -16.36 18.76
N LEU A 155 12.81 -17.36 17.95
CA LEU A 155 11.43 -17.67 17.58
C LEU A 155 10.50 -17.87 18.80
N SER A 156 11.02 -18.46 19.88
CA SER A 156 10.30 -18.65 21.15
C SER A 156 9.87 -17.34 21.82
N SER A 157 10.67 -16.28 21.68
CA SER A 157 10.37 -14.96 22.24
C SER A 157 9.36 -14.18 21.41
N ARG A 158 9.21 -14.49 20.11
CA ARG A 158 8.28 -13.79 19.19
C ARG A 158 6.82 -14.11 19.46
N VAL A 159 6.52 -15.30 20.00
CA VAL A 159 5.14 -15.76 20.31
C VAL A 159 4.45 -14.88 21.36
N ASN A 160 5.23 -14.19 22.20
CA ASN A 160 4.72 -13.36 23.30
C ASN A 160 4.70 -11.85 22.99
N CYS A 161 5.13 -11.43 21.80
CA CYS A 161 5.03 -10.02 21.38
C CYS A 161 3.60 -9.76 20.86
N LYS A 162 2.71 -9.30 21.73
CA LYS A 162 1.39 -8.74 21.36
C LYS A 162 1.47 -7.24 21.13
#